data_AF-A0A532EXI6-F1
#
_entry.id   AF-A0A532EXI6-F1
#
_cell.length_a   1.000
_cell.length_b   1.000
_cell.length_c   1.000
_cell.angle_alpha   90.00
_cell.angle_beta   90.00
_cell.angle_gamma   90.00
#
_symmetry.space_group_name_H-M   'P 1'
#
loop_
_entity.id
_entity.type
_entity.pdbx_description
1 polymer ?
#
loop_
_entity_poly.entity_id
_entity_poly.type
_entity_poly.pdbx_seq_one_letter_code
_entity_poly.pdbx_strand_id
1 'polypeptide(L)'
;MMLRCSAAEPARREVRRRAWRLRNFILWRLKMAKKLSPPEVMRNLTIGYWVARLVHVAAKLKLADLMKKGPRTIEDLAVAANVQPLALYRILRALASVGVFAETKNGRFKLTPLASTLQTGAPTSMHAWALMINENWGWDAWKELLHGVKTGEVPFSKAHGVPLFEYFEQHTEDLQVFGESMTSISTTENPTVPAAYKFSGIGTLVDVGGGHGSLLATILKANP
;
A
#
# COMPACT_ATOMS: atom_id res chain seq x y z
N MET A 1 -44.00 -25.62 58.32
CA MET A 1 -43.70 -24.18 58.48
C MET A 1 -42.56 -23.85 57.50
N MET A 2 -42.88 -23.60 56.23
CA MET A 2 -42.68 -22.30 55.55
C MET A 2 -41.36 -21.63 55.99
N LEU A 3 -40.36 -21.45 55.12
CA LEU A 3 -40.36 -20.45 54.06
C LEU A 3 -39.35 -20.82 52.95
N ARG A 4 -39.84 -20.92 51.71
CA ARG A 4 -39.01 -20.81 50.50
C ARG A 4 -38.76 -19.33 50.25
N CYS A 5 -37.51 -18.88 50.35
CA CYS A 5 -37.12 -17.56 49.85
C CYS A 5 -36.69 -17.70 48.39
N SER A 6 -37.64 -17.47 47.48
CA SER A 6 -37.44 -17.34 46.04
C SER A 6 -37.02 -15.89 45.73
N ALA A 7 -35.71 -15.65 45.63
CA ALA A 7 -35.19 -14.32 45.25
C ALA A 7 -34.05 -14.35 44.21
N ALA A 8 -33.62 -15.52 43.73
CA ALA A 8 -32.46 -15.65 42.84
C ALA A 8 -32.82 -15.88 41.35
N GLU A 9 -34.10 -15.79 40.99
CA GLU A 9 -34.61 -16.09 39.64
C GLU A 9 -34.77 -14.86 38.71
N PRO A 10 -35.11 -13.64 39.20
CA PRO A 10 -35.19 -12.44 38.35
C PRO A 10 -33.80 -12.04 37.81
N ALA A 11 -32.78 -12.05 38.67
CA ALA A 11 -31.42 -11.64 38.32
C ALA A 11 -30.77 -12.54 37.25
N ARG A 12 -31.02 -13.86 37.31
CA ARG A 12 -30.51 -14.81 36.28
C ARG A 12 -31.25 -14.66 34.94
N ARG A 13 -32.54 -14.35 34.94
CA ARG A 13 -33.30 -14.02 33.71
C ARG A 13 -32.82 -12.69 33.10
N GLU A 14 -32.47 -11.72 33.92
CA GLU A 14 -32.00 -10.40 33.46
C GLU A 14 -30.57 -10.45 32.92
N VAL A 15 -29.67 -11.22 33.55
CA VAL A 15 -28.32 -11.49 33.03
C VAL A 15 -28.38 -12.29 31.73
N ARG A 16 -29.25 -13.30 31.61
CA ARG A 16 -29.48 -14.03 30.35
C ARG A 16 -30.12 -13.16 29.27
N ARG A 17 -31.04 -12.25 29.60
CA ARG A 17 -31.63 -11.27 28.67
C ARG A 17 -30.61 -10.22 28.21
N ARG A 18 -29.71 -9.76 29.09
CA ARG A 18 -28.59 -8.86 28.75
C ARG A 18 -27.54 -9.57 27.88
N ALA A 19 -27.17 -10.81 28.18
CA ALA A 19 -26.27 -11.61 27.36
C ALA A 19 -26.86 -11.98 25.99
N TRP A 20 -28.17 -12.24 25.91
CA TRP A 20 -28.89 -12.46 24.64
C TRP A 20 -28.98 -11.17 23.81
N ARG A 21 -29.24 -10.02 24.44
CA ARG A 21 -29.19 -8.69 23.79
C ARG A 21 -27.79 -8.33 23.32
N LEU A 22 -26.73 -8.59 24.10
CA LEU A 22 -25.34 -8.32 23.71
C LEU A 22 -24.87 -9.23 22.58
N ARG A 23 -25.22 -10.53 22.62
CA ARG A 23 -24.87 -11.50 21.57
C ARG A 23 -25.60 -11.20 20.26
N ASN A 24 -26.87 -10.77 20.34
CA ASN A 24 -27.61 -10.27 19.17
C ASN A 24 -27.12 -8.90 18.70
N PHE A 25 -26.62 -8.03 19.59
CA PHE A 25 -26.05 -6.72 19.22
C PHE A 25 -24.66 -6.84 18.57
N ILE A 26 -23.84 -7.81 18.98
CA ILE A 26 -22.54 -8.14 18.36
C ILE A 26 -22.74 -8.88 17.04
N LEU A 27 -23.67 -9.83 16.96
CA LEU A 27 -24.07 -10.47 15.69
C LEU A 27 -24.76 -9.45 14.75
N TRP A 28 -25.48 -8.47 15.28
CA TRP A 28 -26.02 -7.33 14.52
C TRP A 28 -24.90 -6.37 14.07
N ARG A 29 -23.90 -6.05 14.90
CA ARG A 29 -22.71 -5.27 14.50
C ARG A 29 -21.81 -5.98 13.49
N LEU A 30 -21.69 -7.30 13.55
CA LEU A 30 -20.97 -8.12 12.57
C LEU A 30 -21.79 -8.30 11.27
N LYS A 31 -23.12 -8.33 11.34
CA LYS A 31 -24.02 -8.21 10.16
C LYS A 31 -24.11 -6.78 9.61
N MET A 32 -23.76 -5.77 10.40
CA MET A 32 -23.69 -4.33 10.07
C MET A 32 -22.26 -3.83 9.80
N ALA A 33 -21.25 -4.71 9.76
CA ALA A 33 -20.06 -4.46 8.97
C ALA A 33 -20.55 -4.39 7.53
N LYS A 34 -20.98 -3.20 7.10
CA LYS A 34 -21.63 -2.96 5.81
C LYS A 34 -20.78 -3.64 4.75
N LYS A 35 -21.25 -4.78 4.23
CA LYS A 35 -20.85 -5.19 2.89
C LYS A 35 -21.31 -4.03 2.02
N LEU A 36 -20.35 -3.25 1.52
CA LEU A 36 -20.62 -2.16 0.61
C LEU A 36 -21.56 -2.69 -0.48
N SER A 37 -22.60 -1.93 -0.81
CA SER A 37 -23.45 -2.27 -1.94
C SER A 37 -22.61 -2.30 -3.23
N PRO A 38 -23.01 -3.06 -4.27
CA PRO A 38 -22.26 -3.10 -5.52
C PRO A 38 -21.91 -1.71 -6.10
N PRO A 39 -22.79 -0.69 -6.08
CA PRO A 39 -22.42 0.67 -6.50
C PRO A 39 -21.36 1.33 -5.63
N GLU A 40 -21.37 1.09 -4.31
CA GLU A 40 -20.35 1.63 -3.40
C GLU A 40 -18.98 0.97 -3.62
N VAL A 41 -18.96 -0.35 -3.85
CA VAL A 41 -17.74 -1.08 -4.23
C VAL A 41 -17.21 -0.53 -5.55
N MET A 42 -18.06 -0.42 -6.58
CA MET A 42 -17.67 0.09 -7.89
C MET A 42 -17.10 1.51 -7.79
N ARG A 43 -17.80 2.40 -7.08
CA ARG A 43 -17.32 3.77 -6.84
C ARG A 43 -15.94 3.79 -6.19
N ASN A 44 -15.71 2.97 -5.17
CA ASN A 44 -14.42 2.88 -4.48
C ASN A 44 -13.30 2.39 -5.42
N LEU A 45 -13.59 1.41 -6.28
CA LEU A 45 -12.64 0.95 -7.29
C LEU A 45 -12.32 2.05 -8.32
N THR A 46 -13.32 2.77 -8.80
CA THR A 46 -13.13 3.83 -9.82
C THR A 46 -12.32 5.02 -9.32
N ILE A 47 -12.36 5.31 -8.01
CA ILE A 47 -11.59 6.41 -7.40
C ILE A 47 -10.32 5.90 -6.70
N GLY A 48 -9.99 4.62 -6.80
CA GLY A 48 -8.83 4.02 -6.14
C GLY A 48 -7.50 4.70 -6.53
N TYR A 49 -7.42 5.21 -7.76
CA TYR A 49 -6.27 5.96 -8.26
C TYR A 49 -6.01 7.25 -7.46
N TRP A 50 -7.00 7.84 -6.78
CA TRP A 50 -6.79 9.02 -5.94
C TRP A 50 -5.78 8.74 -4.84
N VAL A 51 -5.94 7.63 -4.11
CA VAL A 51 -5.00 7.25 -3.04
C VAL A 51 -3.63 6.95 -3.63
N ALA A 52 -3.57 6.21 -4.74
CA ALA A 52 -2.31 5.90 -5.41
C ALA A 52 -1.53 7.16 -5.84
N ARG A 53 -2.22 8.14 -6.42
CA ARG A 53 -1.61 9.44 -6.80
C ARG A 53 -1.14 10.24 -5.57
N LEU A 54 -1.92 10.25 -4.49
CA LEU A 54 -1.50 10.93 -3.26
C LEU A 54 -0.27 10.28 -2.63
N VAL A 55 -0.19 8.94 -2.63
CA VAL A 55 0.99 8.19 -2.17
C VAL A 55 2.21 8.50 -3.04
N HIS A 56 2.06 8.53 -4.36
CA HIS A 56 3.11 8.92 -5.29
C HIS A 56 3.65 10.34 -4.99
N VAL A 57 2.76 11.32 -4.79
CA VAL A 57 3.17 12.67 -4.41
C VAL A 57 3.91 12.69 -3.07
N ALA A 58 3.43 11.95 -2.07
CA ALA A 58 4.10 11.85 -0.78
C ALA A 58 5.51 11.21 -0.89
N ALA A 59 5.67 10.23 -1.78
CA ALA A 59 6.96 9.60 -2.09
C ALA A 59 7.90 10.56 -2.82
N LYS A 60 7.42 11.28 -3.86
CA LYS A 60 8.19 12.31 -4.59
C LYS A 60 8.71 13.40 -3.64
N LEU A 61 7.87 13.86 -2.71
CA LEU A 61 8.22 14.87 -1.70
C LEU A 61 9.01 14.30 -0.51
N LYS A 62 9.31 12.99 -0.50
CA LYS A 62 10.04 12.28 0.57
C LYS A 62 9.47 12.56 1.97
N LEU A 63 8.14 12.68 2.09
CA LEU A 63 7.49 13.08 3.35
C LEU A 63 7.78 12.09 4.48
N ALA A 64 7.92 10.80 4.17
CA ALA A 64 8.24 9.79 5.17
C ALA A 64 9.65 9.96 5.77
N ASP A 65 10.62 10.40 4.95
CA ASP A 65 11.98 10.67 5.40
C ASP A 65 12.04 11.94 6.27
N LEU A 66 11.29 12.98 5.89
CA LEU A 66 11.18 14.23 6.66
C LEU A 66 10.60 14.02 8.06
N MET A 67 9.81 12.97 8.25
CA MET A 67 9.21 12.56 9.53
C MET A 67 9.96 11.43 10.25
N LYS A 68 11.13 11.00 9.76
CA LYS A 68 11.92 9.90 10.36
C LYS A 68 12.30 10.13 11.83
N LYS A 69 12.53 11.40 12.21
CA LYS A 69 12.91 11.79 13.58
C LYS A 69 11.70 12.08 14.49
N GLY A 70 10.47 11.90 13.99
CA GLY A 70 9.25 12.10 14.75
C GLY A 70 8.25 13.05 14.08
N PRO A 71 7.14 13.38 14.78
CA PRO A 71 6.07 14.20 14.23
C PRO A 71 6.55 15.60 13.80
N ARG A 72 5.93 16.19 12.77
CA ARG A 72 6.25 17.52 12.22
C ARG A 72 4.98 18.32 11.95
N THR A 73 5.05 19.65 12.05
CA THR A 73 3.92 20.52 11.64
C THR A 73 3.81 20.54 10.12
N ILE A 74 2.69 21.04 9.60
CA ILE A 74 2.53 21.18 8.15
C ILE A 74 3.46 22.26 7.59
N GLU A 75 3.72 23.32 8.35
CA GLU A 75 4.62 24.41 7.99
C GLU A 75 6.06 23.89 7.86
N ASP A 76 6.51 23.10 8.83
CA ASP A 76 7.85 22.49 8.81
C ASP A 76 8.04 21.60 7.57
N LEU A 77 7.02 20.79 7.23
CA LEU A 77 7.06 19.87 6.09
C LEU A 77 6.99 20.63 4.76
N ALA A 78 6.17 21.68 4.69
CA ALA A 78 6.00 22.50 3.50
C ALA A 78 7.27 23.27 3.16
N VAL A 79 7.94 23.85 4.16
CA VAL A 79 9.26 24.48 3.99
C VAL A 79 10.29 23.46 3.51
N ALA A 80 10.39 22.31 4.18
CA ALA A 80 11.38 21.30 3.84
C ALA A 80 11.17 20.68 2.45
N ALA A 81 9.93 20.56 2.00
CA ALA A 81 9.57 20.02 0.69
C ALA A 81 9.42 21.10 -0.40
N ASN A 82 9.58 22.39 -0.06
CA ASN A 82 9.37 23.54 -0.95
C ASN A 82 7.99 23.53 -1.66
N VAL A 83 6.92 23.39 -0.88
CA VAL A 83 5.54 23.33 -1.39
C VAL A 83 4.59 24.22 -0.60
N GLN A 84 3.37 24.41 -1.12
CA GLN A 84 2.34 25.20 -0.47
C GLN A 84 1.73 24.47 0.74
N PRO A 85 1.73 25.06 1.96
CA PRO A 85 1.27 24.39 3.18
C PRO A 85 -0.16 23.87 3.13
N LEU A 86 -1.11 24.67 2.63
CA LEU A 86 -2.52 24.28 2.55
C LEU A 86 -2.76 23.13 1.58
N ALA A 87 -2.02 23.08 0.46
CA ALA A 87 -2.10 21.97 -0.49
C ALA A 87 -1.54 20.69 0.13
N LEU A 88 -0.37 20.78 0.76
CA LEU A 88 0.24 19.66 1.47
C LEU A 88 -0.66 19.13 2.60
N TYR A 89 -1.33 20.02 3.34
CA TYR A 89 -2.25 19.65 4.41
C TYR A 89 -3.38 18.76 3.89
N ARG A 90 -3.97 19.14 2.75
CA ARG A 90 -5.05 18.37 2.12
C ARG A 90 -4.59 16.96 1.73
N ILE A 91 -3.37 16.83 1.20
CA ILE A 91 -2.77 15.54 0.84
C ILE A 91 -2.56 14.68 2.08
N LEU A 92 -1.86 15.20 3.09
CA LEU A 92 -1.54 14.45 4.31
C LEU A 92 -2.80 14.08 5.10
N ARG A 93 -3.81 14.95 5.15
CA ARG A 93 -5.11 14.64 5.76
C ARG A 93 -5.87 13.56 5.01
N ALA A 94 -5.88 13.58 3.68
CA ALA A 94 -6.50 12.53 2.87
C ALA A 94 -5.76 11.18 3.04
N LEU A 95 -4.43 11.19 3.09
CA LEU A 95 -3.64 9.99 3.35
C LEU A 95 -3.80 9.51 4.80
N ALA A 96 -4.02 10.41 5.76
CA ALA A 96 -4.29 10.05 7.14
C ALA A 96 -5.67 9.40 7.32
N SER A 97 -6.69 9.82 6.55
CA SER A 97 -8.02 9.21 6.64
C SER A 97 -8.07 7.76 6.16
N VAL A 98 -7.11 7.35 5.31
CA VAL A 98 -6.91 5.97 4.86
C VAL A 98 -5.76 5.26 5.60
N GLY A 99 -5.22 5.88 6.65
CA GLY A 99 -4.25 5.26 7.56
C GLY A 99 -2.80 5.23 7.09
N VAL A 100 -2.46 5.89 5.97
CA VAL A 100 -1.06 5.98 5.52
C VAL A 100 -0.26 6.84 6.50
N PHE A 101 -0.68 8.08 6.76
CA PHE A 101 -0.11 8.93 7.81
C PHE A 101 -1.06 9.05 9.02
N ALA A 102 -0.66 9.77 10.06
CA ALA A 102 -1.55 10.12 11.15
C ALA A 102 -1.36 11.58 11.58
N GLU A 103 -2.47 12.28 11.81
CA GLU A 103 -2.49 13.60 12.42
C GLU A 103 -2.63 13.45 13.94
N THR A 104 -1.79 14.13 14.70
CA THR A 104 -1.81 14.15 16.16
C THR A 104 -2.79 15.19 16.69
N LYS A 105 -3.15 15.10 17.97
CA LYS A 105 -4.04 16.08 18.62
C LYS A 105 -3.52 17.53 18.57
N ASN A 106 -2.21 17.71 18.39
CA ASN A 106 -1.57 19.02 18.33
C ASN A 106 -1.36 19.50 16.87
N GLY A 107 -2.08 18.93 15.89
CA GLY A 107 -1.99 19.34 14.47
C GLY A 107 -0.69 18.95 13.76
N ARG A 108 0.10 18.02 14.32
CA ARG A 108 1.35 17.52 13.72
C ARG A 108 1.11 16.19 13.02
N PHE A 109 1.76 15.95 11.89
CA PHE A 109 1.72 14.68 11.18
C PHE A 109 2.85 13.76 11.62
N LYS A 110 2.60 12.45 11.63
CA LYS A 110 3.57 11.42 12.00
C LYS A 110 3.46 10.19 11.11
N LEU A 111 4.53 9.38 11.11
CA LEU A 111 4.53 8.06 10.49
C LEU A 111 3.56 7.11 11.20
N THR A 112 2.90 6.29 10.41
CA THR A 112 2.29 5.02 10.83
C THR A 112 3.19 3.88 10.35
N PRO A 113 2.94 2.62 10.75
CA PRO A 113 3.64 1.47 10.15
C PRO A 113 3.57 1.44 8.62
N LEU A 114 2.46 1.89 8.03
CA LEU A 114 2.30 1.94 6.57
C LEU A 114 3.13 3.07 5.94
N ALA A 115 3.12 4.29 6.49
CA ALA A 115 3.98 5.36 5.98
C ALA A 115 5.48 5.07 6.18
N SER A 116 5.85 4.28 7.19
CA SER A 116 7.25 3.86 7.38
C SER A 116 7.78 3.04 6.20
N THR A 117 6.92 2.33 5.45
CA THR A 117 7.37 1.63 4.23
C THR A 117 7.69 2.59 3.09
N LEU A 118 7.34 3.87 3.17
CA LEU A 118 7.71 4.88 2.18
C LEU A 118 9.05 5.56 2.46
N GLN A 119 9.78 5.16 3.52
CA GLN A 119 11.10 5.70 3.81
C GLN A 119 12.15 5.17 2.82
N THR A 120 13.02 6.04 2.33
CA THR A 120 14.08 5.66 1.39
C THR A 120 15.15 4.80 2.08
N GLY A 121 15.69 3.83 1.35
CA GLY A 121 16.80 2.98 1.82
C GLY A 121 16.46 1.99 2.95
N ALA A 122 15.19 1.88 3.37
CA ALA A 122 14.77 0.84 4.28
C ALA A 122 14.75 -0.54 3.57
N PRO A 123 15.11 -1.65 4.24
CA PRO A 123 15.13 -2.99 3.61
C PRO A 123 13.81 -3.40 2.95
N THR A 124 12.67 -2.97 3.49
CA THR A 124 11.32 -3.23 2.96
C THR A 124 10.68 -1.95 2.42
N SER A 125 11.49 -1.07 1.85
CA SER A 125 11.00 0.18 1.27
C SER A 125 10.13 -0.09 0.05
N MET A 126 8.98 0.58 0.01
CA MET A 126 8.06 0.67 -1.13
C MET A 126 8.15 2.03 -1.82
N HIS A 127 9.16 2.85 -1.47
CA HIS A 127 9.32 4.19 -2.01
C HIS A 127 9.50 4.20 -3.53
N ALA A 128 10.45 3.40 -4.06
CA ALA A 128 10.71 3.31 -5.50
C ALA A 128 9.48 2.79 -6.27
N TRP A 129 8.75 1.82 -5.71
CA TRP A 129 7.49 1.35 -6.28
C TRP A 129 6.42 2.46 -6.33
N ALA A 130 6.24 3.20 -5.24
CA ALA A 130 5.31 4.32 -5.17
C ALA A 130 5.63 5.43 -6.17
N LEU A 131 6.92 5.64 -6.49
CA LEU A 131 7.33 6.50 -7.59
C LEU A 131 6.93 5.90 -8.94
N MET A 132 7.48 4.73 -9.27
CA MET A 132 7.37 4.10 -10.60
C MET A 132 5.92 3.91 -11.05
N ILE A 133 5.07 3.33 -10.20
CA ILE A 133 3.73 2.86 -10.61
C ILE A 133 2.77 3.99 -11.00
N ASN A 134 3.10 5.23 -10.65
CA ASN A 134 2.34 6.44 -10.99
C ASN A 134 3.22 7.52 -11.65
N GLU A 135 4.41 7.16 -12.13
CA GLU A 135 5.24 8.09 -12.90
C GLU A 135 4.58 8.43 -14.24
N ASN A 136 4.92 9.59 -14.81
CA ASN A 136 4.26 10.10 -16.02
C ASN A 136 4.33 9.11 -17.19
N TRP A 137 5.49 8.50 -17.44
CA TRP A 137 5.66 7.56 -18.56
C TRP A 137 4.73 6.34 -18.45
N GLY A 138 4.57 5.80 -17.24
CA GLY A 138 3.67 4.67 -16.99
C GLY A 138 2.21 5.10 -17.06
N TRP A 139 1.89 6.26 -16.49
CA TRP A 139 0.55 6.84 -16.53
C TRP A 139 0.08 7.13 -17.96
N ASP A 140 0.99 7.56 -18.84
CA ASP A 140 0.69 7.82 -20.24
C ASP A 140 0.27 6.54 -20.97
N ALA A 141 0.91 5.41 -20.69
CA ALA A 141 0.47 4.12 -21.20
C ALA A 141 -0.93 3.72 -20.69
N TRP A 142 -1.27 4.03 -19.44
CA TRP A 142 -2.60 3.75 -18.89
C TRP A 142 -3.71 4.58 -19.57
N LYS A 143 -3.42 5.79 -20.04
CA LYS A 143 -4.38 6.58 -20.83
C LYS A 143 -4.74 5.88 -22.16
N GLU A 144 -3.79 5.17 -22.76
CA GLU A 144 -3.96 4.46 -24.03
C GLU A 144 -4.53 3.04 -23.88
N LEU A 145 -4.90 2.62 -22.66
CA LEU A 145 -5.39 1.26 -22.42
C LEU A 145 -6.60 0.89 -23.28
N LEU A 146 -7.55 1.82 -23.45
CA LEU A 146 -8.73 1.57 -24.28
C LEU A 146 -8.35 1.36 -25.76
N HIS A 147 -7.35 2.09 -26.25
CA HIS A 147 -6.83 1.90 -27.60
C HIS A 147 -6.25 0.49 -27.75
N GLY A 148 -5.36 0.09 -26.83
CA GLY A 148 -4.75 -1.24 -26.87
C GLY A 148 -5.76 -2.38 -26.80
N VAL A 149 -6.85 -2.25 -26.03
CA VAL A 149 -7.95 -3.24 -26.03
C VAL A 149 -8.67 -3.30 -27.38
N LYS A 150 -8.84 -2.17 -28.06
CA LYS A 150 -9.55 -2.11 -29.35
C LYS A 150 -8.72 -2.62 -30.52
N THR A 151 -7.42 -2.39 -30.50
CA THR A 151 -6.54 -2.62 -31.66
C THR A 151 -5.58 -3.79 -31.47
N GLY A 152 -5.31 -4.21 -30.23
CA GLY A 152 -4.25 -5.15 -29.89
C GLY A 152 -2.86 -4.52 -29.83
N GLU A 153 -2.73 -3.20 -30.10
CA GLU A 153 -1.45 -2.49 -29.99
C GLU A 153 -1.03 -2.31 -28.52
N VAL A 154 0.28 -2.28 -28.27
CA VAL A 154 0.82 -2.06 -26.92
C VAL A 154 0.58 -0.60 -26.49
N PRO A 155 -0.17 -0.34 -25.39
CA PRO A 155 -0.50 1.04 -24.97
C PRO A 155 0.73 1.92 -24.71
N PHE A 156 1.81 1.34 -24.18
CA PHE A 156 3.05 2.08 -23.97
C PHE A 156 3.66 2.58 -25.28
N SER A 157 3.75 1.71 -26.29
CA SER A 157 4.25 2.06 -27.62
C SER A 157 3.37 3.10 -28.31
N LYS A 158 2.05 3.06 -28.08
CA LYS A 158 1.13 4.09 -28.56
C LYS A 158 1.40 5.45 -27.92
N ALA A 159 1.63 5.47 -26.61
CA ALA A 159 1.85 6.70 -25.84
C ALA A 159 3.20 7.38 -26.15
N HIS A 160 4.25 6.57 -26.36
CA HIS A 160 5.64 7.06 -26.46
C HIS A 160 6.28 6.90 -27.84
N GLY A 161 5.60 6.23 -28.78
CA GLY A 161 6.10 5.99 -30.14
C GLY A 161 7.15 4.88 -30.26
N VAL A 162 7.68 4.39 -29.13
CA VAL A 162 8.70 3.34 -29.06
C VAL A 162 8.36 2.29 -28.00
N PRO A 163 8.88 1.05 -28.08
CA PRO A 163 8.80 0.06 -27.01
C PRO A 163 9.41 0.54 -25.68
N LEU A 164 8.98 -0.08 -24.58
CA LEU A 164 9.38 0.31 -23.21
C LEU A 164 10.90 0.32 -22.98
N PHE A 165 11.60 -0.71 -23.41
CA PHE A 165 13.04 -0.79 -23.18
C PHE A 165 13.83 0.17 -24.07
N GLU A 166 13.37 0.42 -25.31
CA GLU A 166 13.95 1.45 -26.19
C GLU A 166 13.70 2.87 -25.63
N TYR A 167 12.55 3.09 -24.97
CA TYR A 167 12.31 4.33 -24.22
C TYR A 167 13.33 4.52 -23.10
N PHE A 168 13.60 3.46 -22.32
CA PHE A 168 14.55 3.49 -21.21
C PHE A 168 16.01 3.75 -21.64
N GLU A 169 16.40 3.35 -22.85
CA GLU A 169 17.73 3.70 -23.40
C GLU A 169 17.93 5.22 -23.50
N GLN A 170 16.84 5.97 -23.71
CA GLN A 170 16.84 7.44 -23.80
C GLN A 170 16.51 8.12 -22.47
N HIS A 171 15.99 7.38 -21.49
CA HIS A 171 15.48 7.87 -20.20
C HIS A 171 16.09 7.06 -19.05
N THR A 172 17.41 7.19 -18.86
CA THR A 172 18.17 6.37 -17.90
C THR A 172 17.76 6.59 -16.44
N GLU A 173 17.27 7.77 -16.09
CA GLU A 173 16.70 8.04 -14.76
C GLU A 173 15.43 7.22 -14.51
N ASP A 174 14.56 7.09 -15.52
CA ASP A 174 13.35 6.26 -15.42
C ASP A 174 13.68 4.77 -15.36
N LEU A 175 14.71 4.34 -16.10
CA LEU A 175 15.24 2.98 -16.00
C LEU A 175 15.77 2.67 -14.58
N GLN A 176 16.45 3.62 -13.95
CA GLN A 176 16.93 3.46 -12.58
C GLN A 176 15.75 3.31 -11.61
N VAL A 177 14.74 4.18 -11.70
CA VAL A 177 13.52 4.08 -10.87
C VAL A 177 12.80 2.75 -11.11
N PHE A 178 12.72 2.29 -12.35
CA PHE A 178 12.17 0.97 -12.69
C PHE A 178 12.95 -0.17 -12.02
N GLY A 179 14.28 -0.18 -12.12
CA GLY A 179 15.13 -1.21 -11.51
C GLY A 179 15.06 -1.24 -9.97
N GLU A 180 15.08 -0.06 -9.33
CA GLU A 180 14.92 0.08 -7.87
C GLU A 180 13.53 -0.40 -7.40
N SER A 181 12.50 -0.09 -8.19
CA SER A 181 11.13 -0.50 -7.96
C SER A 181 10.95 -2.02 -8.04
N MET A 182 11.51 -2.67 -9.06
CA MET A 182 11.51 -4.14 -9.17
C MET A 182 12.21 -4.78 -7.98
N THR A 183 13.36 -4.23 -7.57
CA THR A 183 14.11 -4.71 -6.39
C THR A 183 13.28 -4.61 -5.11
N SER A 184 12.53 -3.52 -4.95
CA SER A 184 11.68 -3.27 -3.77
C SER A 184 10.59 -4.33 -3.61
N ILE A 185 9.90 -4.68 -4.70
CA ILE A 185 8.90 -5.76 -4.69
C ILE A 185 9.55 -7.11 -4.43
N SER A 186 10.60 -7.43 -5.18
CA SER A 186 11.30 -8.71 -5.06
C SER A 186 11.77 -8.96 -3.63
N THR A 187 12.24 -7.94 -2.91
CA THR A 187 12.66 -8.12 -1.51
C THR A 187 11.52 -8.60 -0.60
N THR A 188 10.27 -8.23 -0.90
CA THR A 188 9.08 -8.67 -0.16
C THR A 188 8.62 -10.06 -0.60
N GLU A 189 8.76 -10.40 -1.87
CA GLU A 189 8.20 -11.62 -2.46
C GLU A 189 9.18 -12.80 -2.50
N ASN A 190 10.47 -12.55 -2.73
CA ASN A 190 11.50 -13.56 -2.93
C ASN A 190 11.55 -14.63 -1.82
N PRO A 191 11.38 -14.33 -0.52
CA PRO A 191 11.41 -15.37 0.52
C PRO A 191 10.33 -16.43 0.37
N THR A 192 9.25 -16.15 -0.36
CA THR A 192 8.16 -17.10 -0.59
C THR A 192 8.54 -18.19 -1.60
N VAL A 193 9.47 -17.91 -2.52
CA VAL A 193 9.88 -18.83 -3.58
C VAL A 193 10.57 -20.10 -3.04
N PRO A 194 11.66 -20.01 -2.24
CA PRO A 194 12.27 -21.20 -1.65
C PRO A 194 11.39 -21.90 -0.61
N ALA A 195 10.37 -21.21 -0.07
CA ALA A 195 9.38 -21.85 0.79
C ALA A 195 8.37 -22.69 0.00
N ALA A 196 8.05 -22.28 -1.23
CA ALA A 196 7.06 -22.95 -2.08
C ALA A 196 7.67 -24.05 -2.98
N TYR A 197 8.97 -23.99 -3.26
CA TYR A 197 9.65 -24.93 -4.16
C TYR A 197 10.90 -25.52 -3.52
N LYS A 198 11.10 -26.83 -3.70
CA LYS A 198 12.30 -27.54 -3.21
C LYS A 198 13.40 -27.47 -4.25
N PHE A 199 14.48 -26.74 -3.94
CA PHE A 199 15.64 -26.59 -4.82
C PHE A 199 16.71 -27.70 -4.63
N SER A 200 16.49 -28.64 -3.71
CA SER A 200 17.41 -29.75 -3.45
C SER A 200 17.69 -30.59 -4.70
N GLY A 201 18.97 -30.84 -5.00
CA GLY A 201 19.39 -31.67 -6.13
C GLY A 201 19.61 -30.91 -7.44
N ILE A 202 19.37 -29.60 -7.47
CA ILE A 202 19.73 -28.73 -8.59
C ILE A 202 21.22 -28.38 -8.49
N GLY A 203 22.03 -28.85 -9.45
CA GLY A 203 23.47 -28.56 -9.49
C GLY A 203 23.82 -27.20 -10.12
N THR A 204 22.96 -26.69 -11.00
CA THR A 204 23.14 -25.39 -11.66
C THR A 204 21.79 -24.70 -11.78
N LEU A 205 21.69 -23.47 -11.27
CA LEU A 205 20.51 -22.61 -11.36
C LEU A 205 20.86 -21.32 -12.11
N VAL A 206 20.08 -20.98 -13.13
CA VAL A 206 20.28 -19.77 -13.95
C VAL A 206 19.04 -18.90 -13.85
N ASP A 207 19.23 -17.62 -13.49
CA ASP A 207 18.18 -16.61 -13.39
C ASP A 207 18.17 -15.73 -14.64
N VAL A 208 17.33 -16.08 -15.63
CA VAL A 208 17.25 -15.37 -16.90
C VAL A 208 16.41 -14.10 -16.72
N GLY A 209 17.07 -12.94 -16.81
CA GLY A 209 16.41 -11.65 -16.55
C GLY A 209 16.30 -11.32 -15.07
N GLY A 210 17.15 -11.89 -14.21
CA GLY A 210 17.10 -11.74 -12.75
C GLY A 210 17.35 -10.32 -12.18
N GLY A 211 17.48 -9.31 -13.04
CA GLY A 211 17.80 -7.94 -12.64
C GLY A 211 19.07 -7.88 -11.78
N HIS A 212 18.95 -7.39 -10.55
CA HIS A 212 20.05 -7.33 -9.58
C HIS A 212 20.36 -8.68 -8.88
N GLY A 213 19.69 -9.78 -9.26
CA GLY A 213 19.97 -11.13 -8.75
C GLY A 213 19.47 -11.39 -7.33
N SER A 214 18.54 -10.57 -6.82
CA SER A 214 18.06 -10.68 -5.43
C SER A 214 17.31 -12.01 -5.16
N LEU A 215 16.59 -12.52 -6.17
CA LEU A 215 15.87 -13.79 -6.08
C LEU A 215 16.87 -14.95 -6.01
N LEU A 216 17.80 -15.03 -6.97
CA LEU A 216 18.85 -16.05 -6.99
C LEU A 216 19.64 -16.07 -5.68
N ALA A 217 20.05 -14.89 -5.18
CA ALA A 217 20.75 -14.79 -3.90
C ALA A 217 19.91 -15.29 -2.72
N THR A 218 18.59 -15.07 -2.74
CA THR A 218 17.66 -15.55 -1.70
C THR A 218 17.52 -17.08 -1.74
N ILE A 219 17.38 -17.66 -2.93
CA ILE A 219 17.29 -19.11 -3.12
C ILE A 219 18.56 -19.80 -2.64
N LEU A 220 19.74 -19.31 -3.05
CA LEU A 220 21.03 -19.89 -2.67
C LEU A 220 21.28 -19.80 -1.15
N LYS A 221 20.90 -18.69 -0.50
CA LYS A 221 21.00 -18.57 0.98
C LYS A 221 20.09 -19.55 1.71
N ALA A 222 18.93 -19.87 1.15
CA ALA A 222 18.00 -20.83 1.73
C ALA A 222 18.36 -22.29 1.42
N ASN A 223 19.23 -22.54 0.43
CA ASN A 223 19.63 -23.86 -0.05
C ASN A 223 21.16 -23.90 -0.25
N PRO A 224 21.94 -23.95 0.84
CA PRO A 224 23.40 -23.94 0.79
C PRO A 224 24.00 -25.20 0.16
#